data_AF-A0A133Y8P0-F1
#
_entry.id   AF-A0A133Y8P0-F1
#
_cell.length_a   1.000
_cell.length_b   1.000
_cell.length_c   1.000
_cell.angle_alpha   90.00
_cell.angle_beta   90.00
_cell.angle_gamma   90.00
#
_symmetry.space_group_name_H-M   'P 1'
#
loop_
_entity.id
_entity.type
_entity.pdbx_description
1 polymer ?
#
loop_
_entity_poly.entity_id
_entity_poly.type
_entity_poly.pdbx_seq_one_letter_code
_entity_poly.pdbx_strand_id
1 'polypeptide(L)'
;MKDKMKEDITEFFRDFAMRVLMNAHVDPNDSKAFKLAMLDHYEEIYPRFSLTKAFQENYKNERHEEMVEEYKRCFSLLLIGRLP
;
A
#
# COMPACT_ATOMS: atom_id res chain seq x y z
N MET A 1 -8.97 -18.96 -8.40
CA MET A 1 -9.55 -17.93 -7.51
C MET A 1 -8.41 -17.01 -7.11
N LYS A 2 -8.51 -15.72 -7.42
CA LYS A 2 -7.54 -14.75 -6.89
C LYS A 2 -7.77 -14.62 -5.39
N ASP A 3 -6.69 -14.43 -4.64
CA ASP A 3 -6.75 -14.29 -3.18
C ASP A 3 -7.30 -12.90 -2.84
N LYS A 4 -8.58 -12.85 -2.43
CA LYS A 4 -9.31 -11.61 -2.16
C LYS A 4 -8.60 -10.70 -1.15
N MET A 5 -7.95 -11.29 -0.14
CA MET A 5 -7.17 -10.51 0.83
C MET A 5 -6.02 -9.77 0.15
N LYS A 6 -5.31 -10.44 -0.76
CA LYS A 6 -4.19 -9.81 -1.48
C LYS A 6 -4.65 -8.70 -2.43
N GLU A 7 -5.80 -8.91 -3.07
CA GLU A 7 -6.43 -7.87 -3.89
C GLU A 7 -6.78 -6.64 -3.06
N ASP A 8 -7.43 -6.82 -1.91
CA ASP A 8 -7.85 -5.72 -1.03
C ASP A 8 -6.65 -4.94 -0.47
N ILE A 9 -5.56 -5.64 -0.13
CA ILE A 9 -4.32 -5.00 0.30
C ILE A 9 -3.69 -4.22 -0.86
N THR A 10 -3.58 -4.83 -2.04
CA THR A 10 -3.01 -4.18 -3.23
C THR A 10 -3.80 -2.93 -3.62
N GLU A 11 -5.13 -3.02 -3.60
CA GLU A 11 -6.04 -1.92 -3.89
C GLU A 11 -5.88 -0.78 -2.88
N PHE A 12 -5.80 -1.09 -1.58
CA PHE A 12 -5.52 -0.09 -0.55
C PHE A 12 -4.23 0.71 -0.82
N PHE A 13 -3.12 0.03 -1.12
CA PHE A 13 -1.85 0.72 -1.37
C PHE A 13 -1.88 1.50 -2.68
N ARG A 14 -2.51 0.97 -3.73
CA ARG A 14 -2.67 1.66 -5.01
C ARG A 14 -3.49 2.94 -4.85
N ASP A 15 -4.61 2.87 -4.14
CA ASP A 15 -5.47 4.04 -3.88
C ASP A 15 -4.75 5.09 -3.03
N PHE A 16 -4.01 4.65 -2.01
CA PHE A 16 -3.20 5.54 -1.19
C PHE A 16 -2.17 6.29 -2.05
N ALA A 17 -1.39 5.55 -2.85
CA ALA A 17 -0.35 6.11 -3.70
C ALA A 17 -0.93 7.08 -4.72
N MET A 18 -2.02 6.72 -5.40
CA MET A 18 -2.69 7.58 -6.38
C MET A 18 -3.15 8.90 -5.76
N ARG A 19 -3.73 8.88 -4.56
CA ARG A 19 -4.18 10.11 -3.87
C ARG A 19 -3.00 11.03 -3.55
N VAL A 20 -1.90 10.48 -3.04
CA VAL A 20 -0.70 11.27 -2.73
C VAL A 20 -0.12 11.86 -4.02
N LEU A 21 0.05 11.05 -5.06
CA LEU A 21 0.58 11.48 -6.36
C LEU A 21 -0.27 12.60 -6.99
N MET A 22 -1.59 12.45 -6.97
CA MET A 22 -2.51 13.48 -7.47
C MET A 22 -2.40 14.79 -6.69
N ASN A 23 -2.35 14.73 -5.35
CA ASN A 23 -2.23 15.93 -4.51
C ASN A 23 -0.87 16.62 -4.71
N ALA A 24 0.19 15.85 -4.92
CA ALA A 24 1.54 16.35 -5.17
C ALA A 24 1.79 16.72 -6.65
N HIS A 25 0.82 16.51 -7.55
CA HIS A 25 0.96 16.70 -9.00
C HIS A 25 2.15 15.92 -9.60
N VAL A 26 2.41 14.71 -9.10
CA VAL A 26 3.52 13.86 -9.54
C VAL A 26 3.03 12.85 -10.58
N ASP A 27 3.78 12.72 -11.69
CA ASP A 27 3.56 11.68 -12.70
C ASP A 27 3.86 10.29 -12.09
N PRO A 28 2.91 9.35 -12.08
CA PRO A 28 3.14 7.97 -11.61
C PRO A 28 4.27 7.22 -12.34
N ASN A 29 4.67 7.68 -13.53
CA ASN A 29 5.78 7.11 -14.30
C ASN A 29 7.15 7.72 -13.94
N ASP A 30 7.19 8.85 -13.22
CA ASP A 30 8.43 9.39 -12.65
C ASP A 30 8.73 8.69 -11.32
N SER A 31 9.44 7.57 -11.40
CA SER A 31 9.83 6.77 -10.22
C SER A 31 10.58 7.56 -9.14
N LYS A 32 11.34 8.60 -9.52
CA LYS A 32 12.10 9.39 -8.55
C LYS A 32 11.17 10.34 -7.80
N ALA A 33 10.35 11.09 -8.53
CA ALA A 33 9.37 12.00 -7.92
C ALA A 33 8.33 11.24 -7.10
N PHE A 34 7.88 10.08 -7.58
CA PHE A 34 6.96 9.21 -6.85
C PHE A 34 7.57 8.73 -5.53
N LYS A 35 8.79 8.20 -5.56
CA LYS A 35 9.48 7.78 -4.33
C LYS A 35 9.56 8.92 -3.31
N LEU A 36 9.93 10.13 -3.76
CA LEU A 36 10.01 11.29 -2.86
C LEU A 36 8.65 11.63 -2.26
N ALA A 37 7.59 11.67 -3.06
CA ALA A 37 6.23 11.89 -2.54
C ALA A 37 5.80 10.80 -1.55
N MET A 38 6.19 9.54 -1.75
CA MET A 38 5.90 8.46 -0.79
C MET A 38 6.65 8.62 0.53
N LEU A 39 7.88 9.15 0.50
CA LEU A 39 8.67 9.38 1.72
C LEU A 39 8.08 10.47 2.63
N ASP A 40 7.24 11.36 2.09
CA ASP A 40 6.56 12.37 2.91
C ASP A 40 5.30 11.81 3.61
N HIS A 41 4.80 10.64 3.17
CA HIS A 41 3.51 10.10 3.61
C HIS A 41 3.55 8.65 4.13
N TYR A 42 4.70 7.97 4.12
CA TYR A 42 4.79 6.54 4.44
C TYR A 42 4.32 6.20 5.87
N GLU A 43 4.46 7.14 6.81
CA GLU A 43 4.03 6.95 8.21
C GLU A 43 2.50 6.88 8.35
N GLU A 44 1.76 7.42 7.37
CA GLU A 44 0.30 7.37 7.35
C GLU A 44 -0.25 6.01 6.90
N ILE A 45 0.56 5.19 6.24
CA ILE A 45 0.12 3.94 5.62
C ILE A 45 -0.38 2.96 6.69
N TYR A 46 0.42 2.69 7.73
CA TYR A 46 0.04 1.71 8.75
C TYR A 46 -1.21 2.10 9.54
N PRO A 47 -1.34 3.33 10.09
CA PRO A 47 -2.55 3.78 10.75
C PRO A 47 -3.79 3.61 9.87
N ARG A 48 -3.72 4.01 8.59
CA ARG A 48 -4.84 3.87 7.65
C ARG A 48 -5.14 2.41 7.31
N PHE A 49 -4.11 1.59 7.10
CA PHE A 49 -4.26 0.17 6.78
C PHE A 49 -4.92 -0.60 7.93
N SER A 50 -4.59 -0.26 9.18
CA SER A 50 -5.16 -0.90 10.38
C SER A 50 -6.68 -0.77 10.51
N LEU A 51 -7.27 0.20 9.79
CA LEU A 51 -8.72 0.44 9.75
C LEU A 51 -9.44 -0.35 8.64
N THR A 52 -8.70 -1.05 7.78
CA THR A 52 -9.29 -1.81 6.67
C THR A 52 -9.89 -3.14 7.14
N LYS A 53 -10.91 -3.64 6.43
CA LYS A 53 -11.45 -4.99 6.66
C LYS A 53 -10.37 -6.07 6.48
N ALA A 54 -9.51 -5.92 5.46
CA ALA A 54 -8.40 -6.84 5.23
C ALA A 54 -7.50 -6.97 6.47
N PHE A 55 -7.20 -5.87 7.16
CA PHE A 55 -6.46 -5.93 8.41
C PHE A 55 -7.28 -6.56 9.54
N GLN A 56 -8.50 -6.07 9.78
CA GLN A 56 -9.35 -6.52 10.89
C GLN A 56 -9.67 -8.01 10.84
N GLU A 57 -9.88 -8.56 9.64
CA GLU A 57 -10.22 -9.96 9.44
C GLU A 57 -9.00 -10.89 9.53
N ASN A 58 -7.78 -10.39 9.27
CA ASN A 58 -6.55 -11.20 9.19
C ASN A 58 -5.52 -10.91 10.29
N TYR A 59 -5.77 -9.93 11.15
CA TYR A 59 -4.90 -9.65 12.28
C TYR A 59 -4.99 -10.74 13.35
N LYS A 60 -3.84 -11.34 13.73
CA LYS A 60 -3.73 -12.41 14.74
C LYS A 60 -4.52 -13.69 14.44
N ASN A 61 -4.83 -13.97 13.18
CA ASN A 61 -5.39 -15.24 12.74
C ASN A 61 -4.38 -16.06 11.92
N GLU A 62 -4.82 -17.19 11.36
CA GLU A 62 -3.99 -18.10 10.55
C GLU A 62 -3.43 -17.47 9.27
N ARG A 63 -4.06 -16.40 8.77
CA ARG A 63 -3.67 -15.68 7.55
C ARG A 63 -2.86 -14.42 7.83
N HIS A 64 -2.52 -14.17 9.09
CA HIS A 64 -1.79 -12.97 9.50
C HIS A 64 -0.46 -12.81 8.76
N GLU A 65 0.30 -13.90 8.61
CA GLU A 65 1.59 -13.87 7.93
C GLU A 65 1.42 -13.54 6.44
N GLU A 66 0.42 -14.12 5.77
CA GLU A 66 0.11 -13.81 4.37
C GLU A 66 -0.27 -12.34 4.17
N MET A 67 -1.07 -11.77 5.08
CA MET A 67 -1.43 -10.36 5.07
C MET A 67 -0.19 -9.47 5.26
N VAL A 68 0.70 -9.82 6.19
CA VAL A 68 1.94 -9.08 6.45
C VAL A 68 2.88 -9.13 5.25
N GLU A 69 3.01 -10.28 4.59
CA GLU A 69 3.86 -10.41 3.41
C GLU A 69 3.32 -9.60 2.23
N GLU A 70 2.01 -9.59 2.00
CA GLU A 70 1.41 -8.76 0.96
C GLU A 70 1.56 -7.26 1.27
N TYR A 71 1.38 -6.87 2.54
CA TYR A 71 1.63 -5.50 2.99
C TYR A 71 3.08 -5.09 2.70
N LYS A 72 4.07 -5.92 3.06
CA LYS A 72 5.50 -5.65 2.81
C LYS A 72 5.80 -5.56 1.31
N ARG A 73 5.21 -6.45 0.49
CA ARG A 73 5.34 -6.43 -0.97
C ARG A 73 4.89 -5.09 -1.53
N CYS A 74 3.68 -4.66 -1.18
CA CYS A 74 3.11 -3.39 -1.66
C CYS A 74 3.90 -2.18 -1.16
N PHE A 75 4.27 -2.16 0.12
CA PHE A 75 5.08 -1.09 0.70
C PHE A 75 6.44 -0.95 0.01
N SER A 76 7.10 -2.07 -0.31
CA SER A 76 8.39 -2.07 -0.99
C SER A 76 8.32 -1.49 -2.40
N LEU A 77 7.19 -1.69 -3.11
CA LEU A 77 6.96 -1.09 -4.43
C LEU A 77 6.89 0.43 -4.35
N LEU A 78 6.21 0.98 -3.33
CA LEU A 78 6.15 2.43 -3.11
C LEU A 78 7.53 3.03 -2.86
N LEU A 79 8.38 2.34 -2.08
CA LEU A 79 9.75 2.81 -1.78
C LEU A 79 10.69 2.85 -2.99
N ILE A 80 10.35 2.15 -4.07
CA ILE A 80 11.08 2.19 -5.34
C ILE A 80 10.34 3.01 -6.42
N GLY A 81 9.28 3.72 -6.03
CA GLY A 81 8.49 4.57 -6.93
C GLY A 81 7.70 3.76 -7.96
N ARG A 82 7.00 2.70 -7.52
CA ARG A 82 6.14 1.88 -8.38
C ARG A 82 4.78 1.62 -7.74
N LEU A 83 3.75 1.58 -8.59
CA LEU A 83 2.40 1.22 -8.17
C LEU A 83 2.33 -0.29 -7.88
N PRO A 84 1.64 -0.68 -6.80
CA PRO A 84 1.33 -2.07 -6.49
C PRO A 84 0.44 -2.80 -7.51
#